data_AF-A0A377LZF7-F1
#
_entry.id   AF-A0A377LZF7-F1
#
_cell.length_a   1.000
_cell.length_b   1.000
_cell.length_c   1.000
_cell.angle_alpha   90.00
_cell.angle_beta   90.00
_cell.angle_gamma   90.00
#
_symmetry.space_group_name_H-M   'P 1'
#
loop_
_entity.id
_entity.type
_entity.pdbx_description
1 polymer ?
#
loop_
_entity_poly.entity_id
_entity_poly.type
_entity_poly.pdbx_seq_one_letter_code
_entity_poly.pdbx_strand_id
1 'polypeptide(L)'
;MNTLNRRDFPGALYPERIIQFGEGNFLRAFVDWQIDLLNEHTDLNAGVVVVRPIQSDFPPSLSTQDGLYTTIIRGLNEQGEAVSEARLIRSVNREISVYSQYDEFLKLAHIRRCVLSSPTPPRRGLAGTRAIVSKMRQR
;
A
#
# COMPACT_ATOMS: atom_id res chain seq x y z
N MET A 1 -15.02 -11.39 -14.71
CA MET A 1 -14.14 -11.29 -13.53
C MET A 1 -14.94 -10.63 -12.42
N ASN A 2 -14.99 -11.22 -11.22
CA ASN A 2 -15.60 -10.53 -10.08
C ASN A 2 -14.68 -9.39 -9.65
N THR A 3 -15.21 -8.18 -9.54
CA THR A 3 -14.48 -7.02 -9.01
C THR A 3 -14.21 -7.27 -7.53
N LEU A 4 -12.94 -7.33 -7.10
CA LEU A 4 -12.64 -7.38 -5.66
C LEU A 4 -13.18 -6.10 -5.02
N ASN A 5 -14.01 -6.26 -4.00
CA ASN A 5 -14.58 -5.18 -3.22
C ASN A 5 -14.90 -5.71 -1.82
N ARG A 6 -15.02 -4.84 -0.84
CA ARG A 6 -15.24 -5.23 0.56
C ARG A 6 -16.64 -5.74 0.84
N ARG A 7 -17.61 -5.54 -0.07
CA ARG A 7 -18.97 -6.09 0.04
C ARG A 7 -18.98 -7.60 -0.24
N ASP A 8 -18.36 -8.01 -1.33
CA ASP A 8 -18.34 -9.41 -1.77
C ASP A 8 -17.19 -10.19 -1.09
N PHE A 9 -16.17 -9.49 -0.60
CA PHE A 9 -15.06 -10.06 0.18
C PHE A 9 -14.93 -9.34 1.53
N PRO A 10 -15.82 -9.60 2.51
CA PRO A 10 -15.73 -8.99 3.83
C PRO A 10 -14.42 -9.38 4.53
N GLY A 11 -13.96 -8.53 5.44
CA GLY A 11 -12.72 -8.74 6.19
C GLY A 11 -12.43 -7.60 7.16
N ALA A 12 -11.33 -7.73 7.90
CA ALA A 12 -10.93 -6.75 8.89
C ALA A 12 -10.68 -5.36 8.27
N LEU A 13 -11.08 -4.34 9.02
CA LEU A 13 -10.76 -2.94 8.77
C LEU A 13 -9.77 -2.49 9.84
N TYR A 14 -8.57 -2.14 9.42
CA TYR A 14 -7.51 -1.75 10.35
C TYR A 14 -7.47 -0.23 10.50
N PRO A 15 -7.17 0.31 11.69
CA PRO A 15 -6.88 1.74 11.81
C PRO A 15 -5.63 2.08 10.99
N GLU A 16 -5.60 3.24 10.32
CA GLU A 16 -4.61 3.64 9.28
C GLU A 16 -3.12 3.76 9.72
N ARG A 17 -2.48 2.78 10.39
CA ARG A 17 -1.17 2.84 11.10
C ARG A 17 0.08 3.13 10.28
N ILE A 18 -0.01 3.09 8.96
CA ILE A 18 1.15 3.18 8.08
C ILE A 18 0.83 4.12 6.92
N ILE A 19 1.74 5.04 6.63
CA ILE A 19 1.70 5.88 5.42
C ILE A 19 2.76 5.34 4.47
N GLN A 20 2.32 4.89 3.30
CA GLN A 20 3.18 4.34 2.26
C GLN A 20 3.30 5.31 1.11
N PHE A 21 4.51 5.70 0.74
CA PHE A 21 4.78 6.50 -0.45
C PHE A 21 5.13 5.60 -1.63
N GLY A 22 4.25 5.60 -2.63
CA GLY A 22 4.38 4.79 -3.84
C GLY A 22 3.42 3.59 -3.86
N GLU A 23 2.86 3.35 -5.04
CA GLU A 23 1.86 2.33 -5.35
C GLU A 23 2.43 1.14 -6.14
N GLY A 24 3.76 1.08 -6.26
CA GLY A 24 4.45 0.11 -7.10
C GLY A 24 4.28 -1.35 -6.64
N ASN A 25 4.44 -2.28 -7.59
CA ASN A 25 4.32 -3.72 -7.34
C ASN A 25 5.22 -4.23 -6.21
N PHE A 26 6.41 -3.64 -6.02
CA PHE A 26 7.33 -4.07 -4.97
C PHE A 26 6.73 -3.89 -3.57
N LEU A 27 6.20 -2.71 -3.27
CA LEU A 27 5.61 -2.42 -1.97
C LEU A 27 4.39 -3.31 -1.72
N ARG A 28 3.54 -3.49 -2.74
CA ARG A 28 2.37 -4.37 -2.66
C ARG A 28 2.71 -5.84 -2.46
N ALA A 29 3.72 -6.34 -3.17
CA ALA A 29 4.09 -7.75 -3.14
C ALA A 29 4.92 -8.12 -1.90
N PHE A 30 5.66 -7.17 -1.32
CA PHE A 30 6.62 -7.44 -0.24
C PHE A 30 6.24 -6.80 1.10
N VAL A 31 5.91 -5.51 1.11
CA VAL A 31 5.66 -4.76 2.34
C VAL A 31 4.23 -5.00 2.81
N ASP A 32 3.25 -4.75 1.95
CA ASP A 32 1.84 -4.89 2.29
C ASP A 32 1.50 -6.35 2.64
N TRP A 33 2.15 -7.32 2.00
CA TRP A 33 2.07 -8.74 2.33
C TRP A 33 2.53 -9.05 3.76
N GLN A 34 3.70 -8.53 4.17
CA GLN A 34 4.18 -8.72 5.54
C GLN A 34 3.27 -8.05 6.56
N ILE A 35 2.76 -6.85 6.27
CA ILE A 35 1.81 -6.16 7.15
C ILE A 35 0.52 -6.97 7.30
N ASP A 36 0.02 -7.53 6.20
CA ASP A 36 -1.20 -8.35 6.21
C ASP A 36 -1.02 -9.64 7.02
N LEU A 37 0.13 -10.32 6.88
CA LEU A 37 0.49 -11.47 7.72
C LEU A 37 0.65 -11.09 9.20
N LEU A 38 1.31 -9.97 9.49
CA LEU A 38 1.50 -9.50 10.86
C LEU A 38 0.15 -9.17 11.51
N ASN A 39 -0.78 -8.57 10.78
CA ASN A 39 -2.13 -8.32 11.30
C ASN A 39 -2.92 -9.60 11.57
N GLU A 40 -2.67 -10.68 10.82
CA GLU A 40 -3.34 -11.97 11.04
C GLU A 40 -2.76 -12.72 12.25
N HIS A 41 -1.43 -12.65 12.44
CA HIS A 41 -0.73 -13.43 13.48
C HIS A 41 -0.43 -12.64 14.76
N THR A 42 -0.69 -11.33 14.80
CA THR A 42 -0.38 -10.45 15.93
C THR A 42 -1.41 -9.33 16.09
N ASP A 43 -1.37 -8.63 17.23
CA ASP A 43 -2.25 -7.49 17.51
C ASP A 43 -1.81 -6.16 16.85
N LEU A 44 -0.98 -6.22 15.80
CA LEU A 44 -0.44 -5.05 15.11
C LEU A 44 -1.55 -4.08 14.65
N ASN A 45 -2.66 -4.63 14.14
CA ASN A 45 -3.85 -3.90 13.72
C ASN A 45 -3.52 -2.65 12.89
N ALA A 46 -2.68 -2.81 11.86
CA ALA A 46 -2.14 -1.72 11.06
C ALA A 46 -2.71 -1.68 9.64
N GLY A 47 -3.48 -0.62 9.37
CA GLY A 47 -3.94 -0.27 8.03
C GLY A 47 -2.95 0.63 7.31
N VAL A 48 -2.83 0.46 5.99
CA VAL A 48 -1.93 1.21 5.13
C VAL A 48 -2.72 2.24 4.33
N VAL A 49 -2.26 3.49 4.34
CA VAL A 49 -2.70 4.53 3.41
C VAL A 49 -1.60 4.71 2.38
N VAL A 50 -1.92 4.47 1.11
CA VAL A 50 -0.98 4.62 0.01
C VAL A 50 -1.07 6.03 -0.57
N VAL A 51 0.04 6.73 -0.61
CA VAL A 51 0.18 8.05 -1.23
C VAL A 51 0.81 7.86 -2.60
N ARG A 52 0.04 8.16 -3.65
CA ARG A 52 0.50 8.14 -5.04
C ARG A 52 1.22 9.46 -5.36
N PRO A 53 2.53 9.41 -5.64
CA PRO A 53 3.33 10.61 -5.90
C PRO A 53 3.38 10.98 -7.39
N ILE A 54 2.69 10.26 -8.28
CA ILE A 54 2.65 10.52 -9.72
C ILE A 54 1.22 10.80 -10.20
N GLN A 55 1.05 11.79 -11.08
CA GLN A 55 -0.21 12.02 -11.77
C GLN A 55 -0.28 11.12 -13.01
N SER A 56 -0.74 9.88 -12.81
CA SER A 56 -0.89 8.89 -13.87
C SER A 56 -2.11 8.01 -13.61
N ASP A 57 -2.88 7.75 -14.66
CA ASP A 57 -4.01 6.83 -14.66
C ASP A 57 -3.57 5.34 -14.65
N PHE A 58 -2.27 5.11 -14.89
CA PHE A 58 -1.65 3.78 -14.82
C PHE A 58 -0.57 3.71 -13.74
N PRO A 59 -0.59 2.68 -12.86
CA PRO A 59 -1.60 1.63 -12.76
C PRO A 59 -2.95 2.17 -12.23
N PRO A 60 -4.08 1.48 -12.48
CA PRO A 60 -5.39 1.88 -11.93
C PRO A 60 -5.33 2.09 -10.42
N SER A 61 -6.18 2.98 -9.90
CA SER A 61 -6.22 3.24 -8.47
C SER A 61 -6.66 2.00 -7.68
N LEU A 62 -5.96 1.72 -6.59
CA LEU A 62 -6.33 0.69 -5.62
C LEU A 62 -7.71 0.96 -5.00
N SER A 63 -8.11 2.23 -4.93
CA SER A 63 -9.43 2.63 -4.44
C SER A 63 -10.59 2.14 -5.33
N THR A 64 -10.33 1.73 -6.59
CA THR A 64 -11.37 1.12 -7.44
C THR A 64 -11.86 -0.24 -6.94
N GLN A 65 -11.08 -0.87 -6.06
CA GLN A 65 -11.33 -2.19 -5.48
C GLN A 65 -11.31 -2.16 -3.94
N ASP A 66 -11.63 -1.01 -3.33
CA ASP A 66 -11.62 -0.80 -1.87
C ASP A 66 -10.27 -1.10 -1.20
N GLY A 67 -9.17 -0.90 -1.92
CA GLY A 67 -7.81 -1.23 -1.48
C GLY A 67 -7.46 -2.72 -1.56
N LEU A 68 -8.38 -3.56 -2.03
CA LEU A 68 -8.17 -5.01 -2.14
C LEU A 68 -7.45 -5.38 -3.43
N TYR A 69 -6.48 -6.28 -3.31
CA TYR A 69 -5.81 -6.88 -4.46
C TYR A 69 -5.21 -8.23 -4.08
N THR A 70 -4.91 -9.06 -5.08
CA THR A 70 -4.29 -10.36 -4.88
C THR A 70 -2.79 -10.28 -5.13
N THR A 71 -1.99 -10.74 -4.18
CA THR A 71 -0.56 -10.96 -4.36
C THR A 71 -0.33 -12.45 -4.59
N ILE A 72 0.43 -12.78 -5.65
CA ILE A 72 0.87 -14.15 -5.91
C ILE A 72 2.33 -14.26 -5.47
N ILE A 73 2.56 -15.09 -4.45
CA ILE A 73 3.87 -15.37 -3.88
C ILE A 73 4.38 -16.62 -4.58
N ARG A 74 5.55 -16.52 -5.22
CA ARG A 74 6.17 -17.66 -5.89
C ARG A 74 7.56 -17.88 -5.31
N GLY A 75 7.87 -19.13 -5.00
CA GLY A 75 9.14 -19.51 -4.42
C GLY A 75 9.39 -21.01 -4.57
N LEU A 76 10.46 -21.46 -3.92
CA LEU A 76 10.76 -22.88 -3.74
C LEU A 76 10.51 -23.22 -2.27
N ASN A 77 9.88 -24.37 -2.01
CA ASN A 77 9.81 -24.90 -0.63
C ASN A 77 11.15 -25.52 -0.21
N GLU A 78 11.23 -25.99 1.04
CA GLU A 78 12.43 -26.65 1.58
C GLU A 78 12.84 -27.91 0.79
N GLN A 79 11.89 -28.50 0.05
CA GLN A 79 12.07 -29.68 -0.80
C GLN A 79 12.50 -29.31 -2.23
N GLY A 80 12.61 -28.01 -2.56
CA GLY A 80 13.00 -27.53 -3.89
C GLY A 80 11.87 -27.49 -4.93
N GLU A 81 10.62 -27.67 -4.50
CA GLU A 81 9.45 -27.65 -5.37
C GLU A 81 8.91 -26.23 -5.54
N ALA A 82 8.46 -25.90 -6.76
CA ALA A 82 7.86 -24.61 -7.03
C ALA A 82 6.51 -24.47 -6.32
N VAL A 83 6.43 -23.53 -5.40
CA VAL A 83 5.19 -23.16 -4.70
C VAL A 83 4.68 -21.83 -5.23
N SER A 84 3.35 -21.74 -5.41
CA SER A 84 2.66 -20.52 -5.81
C SER A 84 1.43 -20.35 -4.93
N GLU A 85 1.48 -19.37 -4.03
CA GLU A 85 0.39 -19.04 -3.13
C GLU A 85 -0.27 -17.73 -3.56
N ALA A 86 -1.59 -17.74 -3.73
CA ALA A 86 -2.36 -16.53 -3.99
C ALA A 86 -3.00 -16.05 -2.69
N ARG A 87 -2.67 -14.82 -2.28
CA ARG A 87 -3.19 -14.20 -1.06
C ARG A 87 -3.94 -12.91 -1.39
N LEU A 88 -5.11 -12.75 -0.78
CA LEU A 88 -5.87 -11.50 -0.84
C LEU A 88 -5.37 -10.53 0.23
N ILE A 89 -4.78 -9.42 -0.20
CA ILE A 89 -4.27 -8.37 0.68
C ILE A 89 -5.41 -7.43 1.06
N ARG A 90 -5.54 -7.16 2.37
CA ARG A 90 -6.61 -6.34 2.96
C ARG A 90 -6.09 -5.23 3.87
N SER A 91 -4.78 -5.22 4.12
CA SER A 91 -4.08 -4.22 4.93
C SER A 91 -4.17 -2.80 4.35
N VAL A 92 -4.38 -2.64 3.04
CA VAL A 92 -4.57 -1.32 2.41
C VAL A 92 -6.00 -0.82 2.59
N ASN A 93 -6.14 0.36 3.17
CA ASN A 93 -7.44 0.98 3.43
C ASN A 93 -7.89 1.88 2.28
N ARG A 94 -6.98 2.73 1.80
CA ARG A 94 -7.25 3.68 0.72
C ARG A 94 -5.96 4.14 0.06
N GLU A 95 -6.14 4.70 -1.13
CA GLU A 95 -5.11 5.41 -1.87
C GLU A 95 -5.47 6.90 -1.96
N ILE A 96 -4.46 7.77 -1.79
CA ILE A 96 -4.56 9.22 -1.92
C ILE A 96 -3.61 9.68 -3.03
N SER A 97 -4.14 10.38 -4.01
CA SER A 97 -3.34 11.04 -5.04
C SER A 97 -2.91 12.42 -4.54
N VAL A 98 -1.60 12.70 -4.48
CA VAL A 98 -1.07 13.98 -4.00
C VAL A 98 -1.54 15.15 -4.87
N TYR A 99 -1.77 14.91 -6.17
CA TYR A 99 -2.14 15.95 -7.13
C TYR A 99 -3.63 16.28 -7.11
N SER A 100 -4.51 15.30 -6.93
CA SER A 100 -5.97 15.52 -6.93
C SER A 100 -6.56 15.67 -5.52
N GLN A 101 -5.87 15.17 -4.49
CA GLN A 101 -6.37 15.13 -3.10
C GLN A 101 -5.32 15.72 -2.14
N TYR A 102 -4.78 16.88 -2.49
CA TYR A 102 -3.72 17.53 -1.72
C TYR A 102 -4.13 17.82 -0.26
N ASP A 103 -5.37 18.25 -0.04
CA ASP A 103 -5.88 18.53 1.31
C ASP A 103 -5.95 17.28 2.18
N GLU A 104 -6.37 16.15 1.62
CA GLU A 104 -6.36 14.85 2.32
C GLU A 104 -4.93 14.39 2.62
N PHE A 105 -4.01 14.62 1.68
CA PHE A 105 -2.59 14.36 1.90
C PHE A 105 -2.03 15.20 3.06
N LEU A 106 -2.38 16.49 3.17
CA LEU A 106 -1.94 17.33 4.28
C LEU A 106 -2.46 16.85 5.64
N LYS A 107 -3.69 16.33 5.69
CA LYS A 107 -4.26 15.76 6.93
C LYS A 107 -3.45 14.57 7.46
N LEU A 108 -2.79 13.82 6.59
CA LEU A 108 -1.92 12.71 7.00
C LEU A 108 -0.72 13.18 7.84
N ALA A 109 -0.25 14.42 7.67
CA ALA A 109 0.90 14.95 8.41
C ALA A 109 0.64 15.09 9.91
N HIS A 110 -0.63 15.14 10.34
CA HIS A 110 -1.00 15.27 11.75
C HIS A 110 -1.09 13.93 12.49
N ILE A 111 -0.87 12.82 11.78
CA ILE A 111 -1.00 11.47 12.32
C ILE A 111 0.38 10.96 12.74
N ARG A 112 0.56 10.60 14.03
CA ARG A 112 1.79 9.90 14.49
C ARG A 112 1.81 8.47 13.93
N ARG A 113 2.60 8.24 12.88
CA ARG A 113 2.55 7.05 12.04
C ARG A 113 3.93 6.60 11.55
N CYS A 114 4.04 5.32 11.21
CA CYS A 114 5.23 4.80 10.53
C CYS A 114 5.17 5.17 9.04
N VAL A 115 6.26 5.71 8.50
CA VAL A 115 6.34 6.14 7.10
C VAL A 115 7.22 5.16 6.33
N LEU A 116 6.65 4.52 5.32
CA LEU A 116 7.35 3.62 4.41
C LEU A 116 7.50 4.30 3.05
N SER A 117 8.69 4.26 2.47
CA SER A 117 8.95 4.80 1.14
C SER A 117 9.94 3.93 0.40
N SER A 118 9.63 3.53 -0.83
CA SER A 118 10.59 2.86 -1.71
C SER A 118 11.34 3.89 -2.58
N PRO A 119 12.67 3.77 -2.77
CA PRO A 119 13.45 4.64 -3.66
C PRO A 119 13.28 4.34 -5.16
N THR A 120 12.40 3.41 -5.56
CA THR A 120 12.21 3.01 -6.98
C THR A 120 10.93 3.58 -7.61
N PRO A 121 10.92 4.83 -8.09
CA PRO A 121 10.00 5.23 -9.14
C PRO A 121 10.51 4.69 -10.50
N PRO A 122 9.63 4.46 -11.49
CA PRO A 122 10.07 4.22 -12.86
C PRO A 122 10.77 5.48 -13.40
N ARG A 123 12.11 5.55 -13.27
CA ARG A 123 13.10 6.51 -13.81
C ARG A 123 12.81 8.04 -13.82
N ARG A 124 11.62 8.56 -13.46
CA ARG A 124 11.24 9.99 -13.55
C ARG A 124 10.74 10.65 -12.25
N GLY A 125 10.55 9.92 -11.14
CA GLY A 125 9.83 10.43 -9.96
C GLY A 125 10.64 10.84 -8.72
N LEU A 126 11.97 10.68 -8.72
CA LEU A 126 12.80 10.77 -7.49
C LEU A 126 12.79 12.15 -6.80
N ALA A 127 12.60 13.24 -7.55
CA ALA A 127 12.58 14.59 -6.98
C ALA A 127 11.30 14.88 -6.17
N GLY A 128 10.15 14.35 -6.60
CA GLY A 128 8.86 14.59 -5.95
C GLY A 128 8.77 13.91 -4.59
N THR A 129 9.05 12.61 -4.52
CA THR A 129 8.91 11.83 -3.28
C THR A 129 9.81 12.33 -2.15
N ARG A 130 11.07 12.69 -2.45
CA ARG A 130 11.99 13.25 -1.44
C ARG A 130 11.54 14.60 -0.92
N ALA A 131 11.03 15.48 -1.79
CA ALA A 131 10.51 16.78 -1.38
C ALA A 131 9.26 16.64 -0.49
N ILE A 132 8.39 15.68 -0.81
CA ILE A 132 7.16 15.41 -0.06
C ILE A 132 7.45 14.85 1.34
N VAL A 133 8.31 13.82 1.43
CA VAL A 133 8.71 13.23 2.71
C VAL A 133 9.47 14.26 3.57
N SER A 134 10.33 15.08 2.97
CA SER A 134 11.03 16.16 3.66
C SER A 134 10.07 17.22 4.22
N LYS A 135 9.07 17.66 3.43
CA LYS A 135 8.05 18.62 3.88
C LYS A 135 7.18 18.09 5.02
N MET A 136 6.85 16.79 5.01
CA MET A 136 6.11 16.16 6.12
C MET A 136 6.95 16.02 7.40
N ARG A 137 8.27 15.88 7.29
CA ARG A 137 9.17 15.74 8.45
C ARG A 137 9.51 17.07 9.13
N GLN A 138 9.29 18.19 8.44
CA GLN A 138 9.62 19.55 8.90
C GLN A 138 8.44 20.30 9.55
N ARG A 139 7.28 19.65 9.74
CA ARG A 139 6.10 20.18 10.41
C ARG A 139 5.64 19.23 11.50
#